data_AF-A0A7Y1XE71-F1
#
_entry.id   AF-A0A7Y1XE71-F1
#
_cell.length_a   1.000
_cell.length_b   1.000
_cell.length_c   1.000
_cell.angle_alpha   90.00
_cell.angle_beta   90.00
_cell.angle_gamma   90.00
#
_symmetry.space_group_name_H-M   'P 1'
#
loop_
_entity.id
_entity.type
_entity.pdbx_description
1 polymer ?
#
loop_
_entity_poly.entity_id
_entity_poly.type
_entity_poly.pdbx_seq_one_letter_code
_entity_poly.pdbx_strand_id
1 'polypeptide(L)'
;MKILLVSMNSVHFQRWTDQLKDSGHEIYWFNVRDGVYVNQLAWVNQIVGWKLKYPKLKGRHFLKKYAPWFYKLISSLLERDTAKVFENYLLKIKPDVVHSFALYVSC
;
A
#
# COMPACT_ATOMS: atom_id res chain seq x y z
N MET A 1 4.12 -20.94 3.33
CA MET A 1 4.18 -20.23 2.03
C MET A 1 4.18 -18.74 2.28
N LYS A 2 4.84 -17.97 1.42
CA LYS A 2 4.83 -16.51 1.41
C LYS A 2 3.68 -16.02 0.53
N ILE A 3 2.78 -15.22 1.10
CA ILE A 3 1.65 -14.67 0.37
C ILE A 3 1.78 -13.15 0.35
N LEU A 4 1.78 -12.56 -0.85
CA LEU A 4 1.73 -11.12 -1.03
C LEU A 4 0.31 -10.69 -1.35
N LEU A 5 -0.35 -10.11 -0.34
CA LEU A 5 -1.67 -9.51 -0.48
C LEU A 5 -1.54 -8.10 -1.07
N VAL A 6 -2.36 -7.79 -2.06
CA VAL A 6 -2.42 -6.46 -2.69
C VAL A 6 -3.83 -5.90 -2.51
N SER A 7 -3.96 -4.84 -1.73
CA SER A 7 -5.26 -4.23 -1.45
C SER A 7 -5.10 -2.81 -0.96
N MET A 8 -6.14 -1.98 -1.11
CA MET A 8 -6.27 -0.80 -0.25
C MET A 8 -6.64 -1.20 1.18
N ASN A 9 -6.29 -0.35 2.14
CA ASN A 9 -6.73 -0.54 3.51
C ASN A 9 -8.26 -0.41 3.62
N SER A 10 -8.92 -1.48 4.08
CA SER A 10 -10.35 -1.49 4.37
C SER A 10 -10.66 -2.47 5.49
N VAL A 11 -11.80 -2.29 6.15
CA VAL A 11 -12.27 -3.23 7.18
C VAL A 11 -12.45 -4.64 6.62
N HIS A 12 -12.95 -4.76 5.39
CA HIS A 12 -13.15 -6.06 4.74
C HIS A 12 -11.82 -6.78 4.52
N PHE A 13 -10.82 -6.07 3.96
CA PHE A 13 -9.47 -6.59 3.78
C PHE A 13 -8.85 -7.04 5.12
N GLN A 14 -8.95 -6.20 6.15
CA GLN A 14 -8.39 -6.53 7.48
C GLN A 14 -9.02 -7.79 8.06
N ARG A 15 -10.36 -7.88 8.07
CA ARG A 15 -11.07 -9.04 8.61
C ARG A 15 -10.81 -10.32 7.84
N TRP A 16 -10.73 -10.24 6.51
CA TRP A 16 -10.39 -11.40 5.68
C TRP A 16 -8.96 -11.86 5.96
N THR A 17 -8.01 -10.91 6.05
CA THR A 17 -6.60 -11.23 6.31
C THR A 17 -6.41 -11.85 7.68
N ASP A 18 -7.16 -11.39 8.69
CA ASP A 18 -7.07 -11.93 10.06
C ASP A 18 -7.45 -13.41 10.15
N GLN A 19 -8.22 -13.95 9.19
CA GLN A 19 -8.49 -15.39 9.11
C GLN A 19 -7.25 -16.22 8.77
N LEU A 20 -6.18 -15.61 8.26
CA LEU A 20 -4.91 -16.26 7.97
C LEU A 20 -3.94 -16.24 9.17
N LYS A 21 -4.29 -15.55 10.26
CA LYS A 21 -3.54 -15.57 11.51
C LYS A 21 -3.53 -17.03 12.00
N ASP A 22 -2.35 -17.59 12.19
CA ASP A 22 -2.14 -19.01 12.58
C ASP A 22 -2.31 -20.06 11.46
N SER A 23 -2.47 -19.66 10.20
CA SER A 23 -2.46 -20.58 9.05
C SER A 23 -1.07 -21.18 8.70
N GLY A 24 -0.01 -20.75 9.39
CA GLY A 24 1.37 -21.13 9.08
C GLY A 24 1.93 -20.46 7.81
N HIS A 25 1.23 -19.47 7.26
CA HIS A 25 1.68 -18.68 6.13
C HIS A 25 2.37 -17.39 6.57
N GLU A 26 3.38 -16.97 5.82
CA GLU A 26 4.06 -15.69 6.02
C GLU A 26 3.39 -14.63 5.14
N ILE A 27 2.63 -13.73 5.78
CA ILE A 27 1.79 -12.77 5.07
C ILE A 27 2.52 -11.44 4.91
N TYR A 28 2.51 -10.94 3.69
CA TYR A 28 2.94 -9.60 3.31
C TYR A 28 1.74 -8.84 2.76
N TRP A 29 1.65 -7.54 3.06
CA TRP A 29 0.58 -6.71 2.52
C TRP A 29 1.14 -5.45 1.88
N PHE A 30 0.92 -5.32 0.58
CA PHE A 30 1.12 -4.11 -0.18
C PHE A 30 -0.14 -3.25 -0.17
N ASN A 31 -0.13 -2.17 0.62
CA ASN A 31 -1.20 -1.19 0.58
C ASN A 31 -1.07 -0.32 -0.68
N VAL A 32 -1.87 -0.62 -1.70
CA VAL A 32 -1.78 0.02 -3.04
C VAL A 32 -2.07 1.53 -3.02
N ARG A 33 -2.80 2.01 -2.01
CA ARG A 33 -3.06 3.45 -1.85
C ARG A 33 -2.01 4.16 -1.01
N ASP A 34 -1.04 3.42 -0.50
CA ASP A 34 -0.16 3.82 0.60
C ASP A 34 -0.97 4.16 1.86
N GLY A 35 -0.28 4.41 2.97
CA GLY A 35 -0.95 4.78 4.22
C GLY A 35 -0.04 4.67 5.43
N VAL A 36 -0.67 4.54 6.58
CA VAL A 36 -0.02 4.32 7.87
C VAL A 36 -0.11 2.86 8.27
N TYR A 37 0.78 2.48 9.18
CA TYR A 37 0.77 1.15 9.79
C TYR A 37 -0.53 0.88 10.55
N VAL A 38 -1.06 -0.34 10.43
CA VAL A 38 -2.33 -0.78 11.01
C VAL A 38 -2.06 -1.76 12.14
N ASN A 39 -2.27 -1.34 13.39
CA ASN A 39 -1.95 -2.17 14.56
C ASN A 39 -2.76 -3.48 14.62
N GLN A 40 -3.98 -3.52 14.08
CA GLN A 40 -4.80 -4.73 14.05
C GLN A 40 -4.14 -5.87 13.26
N LEU A 41 -3.36 -5.54 12.23
CA LEU A 41 -2.60 -6.48 11.42
C LEU A 41 -1.11 -6.45 11.78
N ALA A 42 -0.75 -6.22 13.05
CA ALA A 42 0.65 -6.10 13.45
C ALA A 42 1.49 -7.37 13.16
N TRP A 43 0.83 -8.53 13.06
CA TRP A 43 1.43 -9.81 12.71
C TRP A 43 1.73 -9.96 11.21
N VAL A 44 1.21 -9.07 10.36
CA VAL A 44 1.44 -9.04 8.91
C VAL A 44 2.64 -8.14 8.58
N ASN A 45 3.46 -8.53 7.61
CA ASN A 45 4.53 -7.69 7.07
C ASN A 45 3.93 -6.57 6.20
N GLN A 46 3.65 -5.41 6.80
CA GLN A 46 2.98 -4.29 6.12
C GLN A 46 3.94 -3.42 5.32
N ILE A 47 3.62 -3.22 4.04
CA ILE A 47 4.33 -2.33 3.14
C ILE A 47 3.53 -1.03 3.02
N VAL A 48 3.92 -0.05 3.83
CA VAL A 48 3.30 1.27 3.98
C VAL A 48 4.36 2.38 3.99
N GLY A 49 3.96 3.64 3.85
CA GLY A 49 4.85 4.80 3.80
C GLY A 49 5.73 4.87 2.55
N TRP A 50 5.38 4.18 1.47
CA TRP A 50 6.26 3.98 0.31
C TRP A 50 6.07 5.04 -0.79
N LYS A 51 4.91 5.71 -0.86
CA LYS A 51 4.55 6.55 -2.02
C LYS A 51 5.31 7.85 -2.08
N LEU A 52 5.60 8.47 -0.94
CA LEU A 52 6.31 9.74 -0.88
C LEU A 52 7.83 9.57 -0.94
N LYS A 53 8.49 10.25 -1.89
CA LYS A 53 9.95 10.35 -1.92
C LYS A 53 10.48 11.20 -0.76
N TYR A 54 9.77 12.28 -0.42
CA TYR A 54 10.11 13.22 0.64
C TYR A 54 8.98 13.30 1.69
N PRO A 55 8.90 12.36 2.64
CA PRO A 55 7.80 12.29 3.61
C PRO A 55 7.69 13.51 4.54
N LYS A 56 8.78 14.25 4.75
CA LYS A 56 8.82 15.45 5.60
C LYS A 56 8.35 16.74 4.90
N LEU A 57 8.02 16.68 3.61
CA LEU A 57 7.63 17.86 2.82
C LEU A 57 6.23 18.34 3.21
N LYS A 58 6.17 19.44 3.96
CA LYS A 58 4.93 20.09 4.39
C LYS A 58 4.29 20.88 3.24
N GLY A 59 2.98 21.13 3.29
CA GLY A 59 2.27 21.94 2.29
C GLY A 59 1.78 21.19 1.04
N ARG A 60 2.14 19.90 0.87
CA ARG A 60 1.63 19.04 -0.22
C ARG A 60 0.10 19.04 -0.30
N HIS A 61 -0.57 18.90 0.83
CA HIS A 61 -2.04 18.89 0.88
C HIS A 61 -2.65 20.21 0.42
N PHE A 62 -2.00 21.33 0.76
CA PHE A 62 -2.41 22.65 0.32
C PHE A 62 -2.25 22.80 -1.21
N LEU A 63 -1.07 22.45 -1.73
CA LEU A 63 -0.79 22.44 -3.17
C LEU A 63 -1.79 21.58 -3.96
N LYS A 64 -2.07 20.37 -3.45
CA LYS A 64 -3.03 19.46 -4.08
C LYS A 64 -4.46 20.02 -4.09
N LYS A 65 -4.84 20.79 -3.07
CA LYS A 65 -6.18 21.38 -2.93
C LYS A 65 -6.37 22.63 -3.81
N TYR A 66 -5.40 23.54 -3.82
CA TYR A 66 -5.54 24.85 -4.45
C TYR A 66 -4.90 24.95 -5.84
N ALA A 67 -3.91 24.10 -6.15
CA ALA A 67 -3.21 24.10 -7.44
C ALA A 67 -3.01 22.66 -7.98
N PRO A 68 -4.11 21.92 -8.27
CA PRO A 68 -4.04 20.52 -8.68
C PRO A 68 -3.27 20.29 -9.99
N TRP A 69 -3.30 21.24 -10.93
CA TRP A 69 -2.52 21.16 -12.18
C TRP A 69 -1.01 21.13 -11.87
N PHE A 70 -0.55 22.06 -11.03
CA PHE A 70 0.86 22.19 -10.67
C PHE A 70 1.31 20.98 -9.87
N TYR A 71 0.45 20.50 -8.98
CA TYR A 71 0.68 19.25 -8.27
C TYR A 71 0.88 18.07 -9.22
N LYS A 72 0.06 17.94 -10.28
CA LYS A 72 0.18 16.88 -11.28
C LYS A 72 1.47 16.97 -12.11
N LEU A 73 1.96 18.18 -12.38
CA LEU A 73 3.24 18.37 -13.07
C LEU A 73 4.43 17.88 -12.22
N ILE A 74 4.38 18.12 -10.91
CA ILE A 74 5.48 17.82 -10.00
C ILE A 74 5.30 16.47 -9.29
N SER A 75 4.16 15.80 -9.46
CA SER A 75 3.85 14.55 -8.74
C SER A 75 4.85 13.45 -9.04
N SER A 76 5.43 13.37 -10.23
CA SER A 76 6.48 12.40 -10.58
C SER A 76 7.79 12.62 -9.80
N LEU A 77 8.07 13.86 -9.40
CA LEU A 77 9.22 14.23 -8.57
C LEU A 77 8.97 13.99 -7.07
N LEU A 78 7.71 14.08 -6.63
CA LEU A 78 7.32 13.93 -5.22
C LEU A 78 6.93 12.50 -4.85
N GLU A 79 6.34 11.77 -5.79
CA GLU A 79 5.80 10.43 -5.59
C GLU A 79 6.62 9.37 -6.32
N ARG A 80 6.63 8.16 -5.78
CA ARG A 80 7.14 6.96 -6.47
C ARG A 80 6.03 6.34 -7.31
N ASP A 81 6.42 5.81 -8.46
CA ASP A 81 5.51 5.05 -9.32
C ASP A 81 5.07 3.75 -8.61
N THR A 82 3.77 3.47 -8.63
CA THR A 82 3.20 2.33 -7.88
C THR A 82 3.62 1.00 -8.48
N ALA A 83 3.65 0.88 -9.81
CA ALA A 83 4.01 -0.36 -10.48
C ALA A 83 5.49 -0.71 -10.24
N LYS A 84 6.39 0.27 -10.37
CA LYS A 84 7.82 0.08 -10.07
C LYS A 84 8.06 -0.30 -8.61
N VAL A 85 7.37 0.33 -7.67
CA VAL A 85 7.51 -0.01 -6.25
C VAL A 85 6.98 -1.41 -5.98
N PHE A 86 5.82 -1.77 -6.51
CA PHE A 86 5.26 -3.10 -6.37
C PHE A 86 6.18 -4.18 -6.94
N GLU A 87 6.71 -3.98 -8.15
CA GLU A 87 7.68 -4.88 -8.79
C GLU A 87 8.93 -5.09 -7.91
N ASN A 88 9.47 -4.01 -7.33
CA ASN A 88 10.60 -4.11 -6.42
C ASN A 88 10.29 -4.98 -5.19
N TYR A 89 9.09 -4.85 -4.61
CA TYR A 89 8.66 -5.69 -3.49
C TYR A 89 8.40 -7.14 -3.92
N LEU A 90 7.83 -7.35 -5.10
CA LEU A 90 7.61 -8.68 -5.67
C LEU A 90 8.93 -9.44 -5.84
N LEU A 91 9.94 -8.81 -6.44
CA LEU A 91 11.28 -9.37 -6.64
C LEU A 91 12.05 -9.57 -5.32
N LYS A 92 11.82 -8.71 -4.34
CA LYS A 92 12.45 -8.81 -3.00
C LYS A 92 11.84 -9.94 -2.16
N ILE A 93 10.51 -10.02 -2.10
CA ILE A 93 9.80 -10.98 -1.25
C ILE A 93 9.82 -12.38 -1.86
N LYS A 94 9.70 -12.46 -3.19
CA LYS A 94 9.52 -13.71 -3.96
C LYS A 94 8.39 -14.56 -3.35
N PRO A 95 7.14 -14.04 -3.33
CA PRO A 95 6.02 -14.76 -2.75
C PRO A 95 5.66 -15.98 -3.62
N ASP A 96 5.14 -17.02 -2.98
CA ASP A 96 4.60 -18.19 -3.67
C ASP A 96 3.27 -17.84 -4.37
N VAL A 97 2.50 -16.92 -3.77
CA VAL A 97 1.20 -16.46 -4.27
C VAL A 97 1.07 -14.95 -4.12
N VAL A 98 0.58 -14.30 -5.18
CA VAL A 98 0.09 -12.92 -5.12
C VAL A 98 -1.43 -12.96 -5.16
N HIS A 99 -2.08 -12.38 -4.15
CA HIS A 99 -3.53 -12.31 -4.08
C HIS A 99 -3.99 -10.85 -4.05
N SER A 100 -4.75 -10.45 -5.07
CA SER A 100 -5.20 -9.07 -5.28
C SER A 100 -6.67 -8.91 -4.93
N PHE A 101 -6.98 -7.94 -4.07
CA PHE A 101 -8.35 -7.57 -3.74
C PHE A 101 -8.80 -6.37 -4.59
N ALA A 102 -9.69 -6.64 -5.56
CA ALA A 102 -10.39 -5.60 -6.29
C ALA A 102 -11.57 -5.08 -5.45
N LEU A 103 -11.28 -4.14 -4.55
CA LEU A 103 -12.30 -3.51 -3.71
C LEU A 103 -12.88 -2.27 -4.41
N TYR A 104 -14.21 -2.20 -4.47
CA TYR A 104 -14.95 -1.05 -5.00
C TYR A 104 -15.58 -0.27 -3.85
N VAL A 105 -15.49 1.06 -3.92
CA VAL A 105 -16.25 1.94 -3.02
C VAL A 105 -17.67 1.99 -3.58
N SER A 106 -18.67 1.60 -2.79
CA SER A 106 -20.07 1.80 -3.16
C SER A 106 -20.34 3.29 -3.32
N CYS A 107 -20.96 3.66 -4.43
CA CYS A 107 -21.20 5.02 -4.93
C CYS A 107 -21.61 6.03 -3.85
#